data_AF-A0A0R3MU59-F1
#
_entry.id   AF-A0A0R3MU59-F1
#
_cell.length_a   1.000
_cell.length_b   1.000
_cell.length_c   1.000
_cell.angle_alpha   90.00
_cell.angle_beta   90.00
_cell.angle_gamma   90.00
#
_symmetry.space_group_name_H-M   'P 1'
#
loop_
_entity.id
_entity.type
_entity.pdbx_description
1 polymer ?
#
loop_
_entity_poly.entity_id
_entity_poly.type
_entity_poly.pdbx_seq_one_letter_code
_entity_poly.pdbx_strand_id
1 'polypeptide(L)'
;MIRIDLVEEIDRAGDHRRGIWHWRCEALSGFSRQPLLDACRELQRIGANPAERAGLFREGKNVPDLWCRIDVGARTTVDEAGPWFAKFKPFDPQLRNRA
;
A
#
# COMPACT_ATOMS: atom_id res chain seq x y z
N MET A 1 10.20 11.45 5.67
CA MET A 1 9.79 10.13 5.15
C MET A 1 8.69 9.67 6.06
N ILE A 2 7.50 9.51 5.51
CA ILE A 2 6.32 9.07 6.24
C ILE A 2 6.44 7.58 6.55
N ARG A 3 6.22 7.22 7.81
CA ARG A 3 6.30 5.83 8.28
C ARG A 3 4.93 5.17 8.19
N ILE A 4 4.87 4.07 7.46
CA ILE A 4 3.71 3.19 7.36
C ILE A 4 4.09 1.87 8.05
N ASP A 5 3.42 1.57 9.15
CA ASP A 5 3.63 0.33 9.89
C ASP A 5 2.74 -0.79 9.35
N LEU A 6 3.36 -1.92 9.03
CA LEU A 6 2.72 -3.22 8.83
C LEU A 6 2.45 -3.82 10.21
N VAL A 7 1.17 -3.97 10.56
CA VAL A 7 0.74 -4.44 11.88
C VAL A 7 0.59 -5.96 11.86
N GLU A 8 -0.44 -6.46 11.19
CA GLU A 8 -0.77 -7.89 11.16
C GLU A 8 -1.28 -8.29 9.78
N GLU A 9 -1.03 -9.55 9.40
CA GLU A 9 -1.66 -10.16 8.24
C GLU A 9 -3.01 -10.70 8.68
N ILE A 10 -4.09 -10.28 8.00
CA ILE A 10 -5.41 -10.83 8.23
C ILE A 10 -5.56 -12.08 7.35
N ASP A 11 -5.31 -13.24 7.94
CA ASP A 11 -5.78 -14.50 7.38
C ASP A 11 -7.27 -14.65 7.68
N ARG A 12 -8.13 -14.40 6.69
CA ARG A 12 -9.52 -14.83 6.79
C ARG A 12 -9.54 -16.36 6.67
N ALA A 13 -9.81 -17.04 7.78
CA ALA A 13 -9.99 -18.48 7.81
C ALA A 13 -10.96 -18.93 6.70
N GLY A 14 -10.44 -19.67 5.71
CA GLY A 14 -11.20 -20.18 4.57
C GLY A 14 -11.09 -19.40 3.26
N ASP A 15 -10.46 -18.23 3.24
CA ASP A 15 -10.17 -17.50 1.99
C ASP A 15 -8.72 -17.79 1.57
N HIS A 16 -8.53 -18.44 0.41
CA HIS A 16 -7.19 -18.71 -0.15
C HIS A 16 -6.43 -17.43 -0.57
N ARG A 17 -7.02 -16.25 -0.36
CA ARG A 17 -6.41 -14.94 -0.61
C ARG A 17 -5.50 -14.53 0.55
N ARG A 18 -4.39 -15.24 0.71
CA ARG A 18 -3.24 -14.80 1.53
C ARG A 18 -2.74 -13.42 1.07
N GLY A 19 -2.20 -12.66 2.00
CA GLY A 19 -1.49 -11.42 1.72
C GLY A 19 -2.28 -10.12 1.90
N ILE A 20 -3.40 -10.08 2.65
CA ILE A 20 -4.01 -8.81 3.08
C ILE A 20 -3.41 -8.41 4.42
N TRP A 21 -2.83 -7.22 4.49
CA TRP A 21 -2.19 -6.68 5.66
C TRP A 21 -2.93 -5.47 6.21
N HIS A 22 -3.05 -5.41 7.53
CA HIS A 22 -3.37 -4.19 8.25
C HIS A 22 -2.16 -3.27 8.24
N TRP A 23 -2.36 -2.05 7.75
CA TRP A 23 -1.36 -1.00 7.81
C TRP A 23 -1.86 0.23 8.54
N ARG A 24 -0.93 0.95 9.13
CA ARG A 24 -1.19 2.19 9.87
C ARG A 24 -0.15 3.24 9.53
N CYS A 25 -0.59 4.49 9.41
CA CYS A 25 0.24 5.65 9.15
C CYS A 25 -0.38 6.86 9.84
N GLU A 26 0.20 7.32 10.95
CA GLU A 26 -0.36 8.41 11.77
C GLU A 26 -1.84 8.16 12.13
N ALA A 27 -2.75 8.99 11.60
CA ALA A 27 -4.21 8.89 11.77
C ALA A 27 -4.90 8.04 10.69
N LEU A 28 -4.16 7.52 9.71
CA LEU A 28 -4.65 6.67 8.64
C LEU A 28 -4.42 5.19 8.98
N SER A 29 -5.36 4.34 8.60
CA SER A 29 -5.20 2.89 8.65
C SER A 29 -6.05 2.23 7.57
N GLY A 30 -5.71 1.00 7.21
CA GLY A 30 -6.47 0.24 6.24
C GLY A 30 -6.01 -1.19 6.13
N PHE A 31 -6.75 -1.98 5.35
CA PHE A 31 -6.44 -3.38 5.05
C PHE A 31 -6.21 -3.52 3.56
N SER A 32 -5.03 -4.00 3.16
CA SER A 32 -4.66 -4.08 1.75
C SER A 32 -3.61 -5.14 1.48
N ARG A 33 -3.60 -5.64 0.25
CA ARG A 33 -2.50 -6.46 -0.29
C ARG A 33 -1.29 -5.65 -0.72
N GLN A 34 -1.46 -4.34 -0.87
CA GLN A 34 -0.43 -3.41 -1.31
C GLN A 34 -0.38 -2.20 -0.36
N PRO A 35 0.00 -2.41 0.91
CA PRO A 35 -0.20 -1.42 1.96
C PRO A 35 0.51 -0.09 1.71
N LEU A 36 1.72 -0.15 1.13
CA LEU A 36 2.48 1.04 0.78
C LEU A 36 1.76 1.91 -0.27
N LEU A 37 1.15 1.28 -1.28
CA LEU A 37 0.49 2.01 -2.37
C LEU A 37 -0.83 2.62 -1.90
N ASP A 38 -1.61 1.87 -1.13
CA ASP A 38 -2.86 2.40 -0.55
C ASP A 38 -2.60 3.52 0.45
N ALA A 39 -1.59 3.38 1.31
CA ALA A 39 -1.20 4.46 2.22
C ALA A 39 -0.78 5.72 1.44
N CYS A 40 -0.01 5.60 0.36
CA CYS A 40 0.34 6.74 -0.49
C CYS A 40 -0.89 7.42 -1.13
N ARG A 41 -1.93 6.66 -1.50
CA ARG A 41 -3.19 7.21 -2.04
C ARG A 41 -3.94 8.01 -0.98
N GLU A 42 -4.06 7.46 0.23
CA GLU A 42 -4.72 8.14 1.35
C GLU A 42 -3.93 9.39 1.78
N LEU A 43 -2.59 9.29 1.86
CA LEU A 43 -1.71 10.43 2.13
C LEU A 43 -1.88 11.55 1.09
N GLN A 44 -1.91 11.21 -0.19
CA GLN A 44 -2.16 12.18 -1.25
C GLN A 44 -3.56 12.81 -1.13
N ARG A 45 -4.58 12.00 -0.79
CA ARG A 45 -5.97 12.46 -0.60
C ARG A 45 -6.09 13.47 0.53
N ILE A 46 -5.35 13.32 1.62
CA ILE A 46 -5.35 14.26 2.75
C ILE A 46 -4.41 15.46 2.55
N GLY A 47 -3.74 15.56 1.40
CA GLY A 47 -2.90 16.70 1.04
C GLY A 47 -1.43 16.58 1.49
N ALA A 48 -0.93 15.38 1.78
CA ALA A 48 0.49 15.18 2.04
C ALA A 48 1.36 15.59 0.84
N ASN A 49 2.58 16.06 1.10
CA ASN A 49 3.50 16.52 0.07
C ASN A 49 3.80 15.39 -0.94
N PRO A 50 3.43 15.51 -2.23
CA PRO A 50 3.60 14.44 -3.20
C PRO A 50 5.07 14.03 -3.44
N ALA A 51 6.01 14.95 -3.21
CA ALA A 51 7.45 14.69 -3.36
C ALA A 51 8.06 13.97 -2.15
N GLU A 52 7.33 13.86 -1.05
CA GLU A 52 7.80 13.15 0.13
C GLU A 52 7.84 11.62 -0.11
N ARG A 53 8.77 10.96 0.58
CA ARG A 53 8.88 9.50 0.56
C ARG A 53 8.01 8.88 1.65
N ALA A 54 7.31 7.81 1.33
CA ALA A 54 6.67 6.92 2.29
C ALA A 54 7.45 5.59 2.35
N GLY A 55 7.64 5.08 3.56
CA GLY A 55 8.33 3.82 3.81
C GLY A 55 7.44 2.85 4.55
N LEU A 56 7.47 1.59 4.15
CA LEU A 56 6.77 0.48 4.78
C LEU A 56 7.71 -0.21 5.78
N PHE A 57 7.32 -0.24 7.05
CA PHE A 57 8.11 -0.77 8.15
C PHE A 57 7.36 -1.93 8.80
N ARG A 58 8.08 -3.01 9.12
CA ARG A 58 7.54 -4.04 10.01
C ARG A 58 7.77 -3.64 11.46
N GLU A 59 6.96 -4.21 12.34
CA GLU A 59 7.13 -4.07 13.79
C GLU A 59 8.58 -4.36 14.21
N GLY A 60 9.13 -3.50 15.06
CA GLY A 60 10.51 -3.60 15.56
C GLY A 60 11.61 -3.24 14.55
N LYS A 61 11.30 -2.91 13.28
CA LYS A 61 12.31 -2.49 12.30
C LYS A 61 12.47 -0.97 12.21
N ASN A 62 13.73 -0.55 12.17
CA ASN A 62 14.14 0.85 11.97
C ASN A 62 14.42 1.20 10.51
N VAL A 63 14.44 0.21 9.61
CA VAL A 63 14.68 0.38 8.17
C VAL A 63 13.41 -0.04 7.42
N PRO A 64 12.97 0.71 6.39
CA PRO A 64 11.81 0.32 5.61
C PRO A 64 12.14 -0.89 4.74
N ASP A 65 11.24 -1.86 4.71
CA ASP A 65 11.33 -3.01 3.81
C ASP A 65 11.13 -2.57 2.34
N LEU A 66 10.24 -1.58 2.14
CA LEU A 66 9.92 -0.96 0.86
C LEU A 66 9.72 0.53 1.05
N TRP A 67 10.04 1.34 0.04
CA TRP A 67 9.76 2.77 0.07
C TRP A 67 9.46 3.29 -1.33
N CYS A 68 8.64 4.32 -1.42
CA CYS A 68 8.36 5.02 -2.67
C CYS A 68 8.09 6.50 -2.40
N ARG A 69 8.06 7.32 -3.45
CA ARG A 69 7.49 8.67 -3.33
C ARG A 69 5.96 8.57 -3.32
N ILE A 70 5.31 9.48 -2.60
CA ILE A 70 3.84 9.51 -2.47
C ILE A 70 3.18 9.63 -3.84
N ASP A 71 3.68 10.52 -4.70
CA ASP A 71 3.14 10.71 -6.05
C ASP A 71 3.28 9.49 -6.97
N VAL A 72 4.40 8.77 -6.88
CA VAL A 72 4.64 7.53 -7.63
C VAL A 72 3.74 6.44 -7.09
N GLY A 73 3.75 6.22 -5.77
CA GLY A 73 2.96 5.18 -5.12
C GLY A 73 1.47 5.33 -5.37
N ALA A 74 0.94 6.56 -5.27
CA ALA A 74 -0.47 6.82 -5.49
C ALA A 74 -0.92 6.56 -6.94
N ARG A 75 -0.04 6.79 -7.92
CA ARG A 75 -0.31 6.58 -9.35
C ARG A 75 -0.08 5.15 -9.82
N THR A 76 0.57 4.32 -9.03
CA THR A 76 0.89 2.93 -9.41
C THR A 76 -0.01 1.94 -8.69
N THR A 77 -0.30 0.82 -9.34
CA THR A 77 -0.88 -0.39 -8.75
C THR A 77 -0.08 -1.60 -9.21
N VAL A 78 0.00 -2.64 -8.40
CA VAL A 78 0.60 -3.91 -8.87
C VAL A 78 -0.43 -4.64 -9.73
N ASP A 79 0.02 -5.17 -10.87
CA ASP A 79 -0.80 -5.98 -11.76
C ASP A 79 -1.01 -7.39 -11.18
N GLU A 80 -2.03 -7.58 -10.35
CA GLU A 80 -2.28 -8.87 -9.68
C GLU A 80 -2.64 -10.02 -10.64
N ALA A 81 -2.93 -9.74 -11.92
CA ALA A 81 -3.22 -10.73 -12.96
C ALA A 81 -1.98 -11.14 -13.79
N GLY A 82 -0.83 -10.49 -13.58
CA GLY A 82 0.42 -10.81 -14.26
C GLY A 82 1.19 -11.95 -13.57
N PRO A 83 2.18 -12.57 -14.26
CA PRO A 83 3.13 -13.47 -13.60
C PRO A 83 3.83 -12.74 -12.44
N TRP A 84 4.39 -13.46 -11.47
CA TRP A 84 5.03 -12.93 -10.24
C TRP A 84 5.93 -11.68 -10.38
N PHE A 85 6.41 -11.36 -11.58
CA PHE A 85 7.08 -10.10 -11.96
C PHE A 85 6.13 -9.02 -12.52
N ALA A 86 4.91 -8.97 -12.00
CA ALA A 86 3.87 -8.03 -12.41
C ALA A 86 4.40 -6.59 -12.38
N LYS A 87 4.50 -5.98 -13.57
CA LYS A 87 4.97 -4.60 -13.73
C LYS A 87 3.92 -3.64 -13.14
N PHE A 88 4.38 -2.58 -12.46
CA PHE A 88 3.49 -1.53 -11.96
C PHE A 88 2.65 -0.95 -13.11
N LYS A 89 1.31 -1.00 -12.96
CA LYS A 89 0.35 -0.39 -13.89
C LYS A 89 -0.12 0.95 -13.33
N PRO A 90 -0.54 1.91 -14.17
CA PRO A 90 -1.23 3.10 -13.69
C PRO A 90 -2.49 2.70 -12.94
N PHE A 91 -2.70 3.28 -11.75
CA PHE A 91 -3.88 3.07 -10.93
C PHE A 91 -5.07 3.81 -11.56
N ASP A 92 -6.13 3.07 -11.89
CA ASP A 92 -7.39 3.61 -12.41
C ASP A 92 -8.47 3.53 -11.31
N PRO A 93 -8.92 4.68 -10.75
CA PRO A 93 -9.97 4.73 -9.75
C PRO A 93 -11.31 4.13 -10.23
N GLN A 94 -11.57 4.10 -11.54
CA GLN A 94 -12.85 3.68 -12.11
C GLN A 94 -13.01 2.15 -12.18
N LEU A 95 -11.91 1.39 -12.15
CA LEU A 95 -11.94 -0.07 -12.18
C LEU A 95 -12.39 -0.70 -10.84
N ARG A 96 -12.34 0.04 -9.74
CA ARG A 96 -12.72 -0.44 -8.39
C ARG A 96 -14.24 -0.65 -8.23
N ASN A 97 -15.07 0.01 -9.05
CA ASN A 97 -16.54 -0.04 -8.95
C ASN A 97 -17.20 -1.09 -9.85
N ARG A 98 -16.43 -1.99 -10.47
CA ARG A 98 -16.95 -2.98 -11.44
C ARG A 98 -16.72 -4.45 -11.06
N ALA A 99 -16.35 -4.74 -9.82
CA ALA A 99 -16.21 -6.11 -9.31
C ALA A 99 -17.21 -6.39 -8.18
#